data_AF-A0A954XEK1-F1
#
_entry.id   AF-A0A954XEK1-F1
#
_cell.length_a   1.000
_cell.length_b   1.000
_cell.length_c   1.000
_cell.angle_alpha   90.00
_cell.angle_beta   90.00
_cell.angle_gamma   90.00
#
_symmetry.space_group_name_H-M   'P 1'
#
loop_
_entity.id
_entity.type
_entity.pdbx_description
1 polymer ?
#
loop_
_entity_poly.entity_id
_entity_poly.type
_entity_poly.pdbx_seq_one_letter_code
_entity_poly.pdbx_strand_id
1 'polypeptide(L)' 'RSLSPGFAGIPNPLFAADNALMLYGDGQKAVLDIVNALKES' A
#
# COMPACT_ATOMS: atom_id res chain seq x y z
N ARG A 1 -6.07 1.43 -2.69
CA ARG A 1 -6.50 2.85 -2.86
C ARG A 1 -5.28 3.62 -3.35
N SER A 2 -5.47 4.56 -4.29
CA SER A 2 -4.50 5.18 -5.22
C SER A 2 -3.39 6.05 -4.56
N LEU A 3 -2.52 6.64 -5.39
CA LEU A 3 -1.53 7.69 -5.04
C LEU A 3 -2.15 9.05 -4.67
N SER A 4 -3.42 9.07 -4.29
CA SER A 4 -4.15 10.30 -4.01
C SER A 4 -3.65 10.95 -2.72
N PRO A 5 -3.56 12.29 -2.68
CA PRO A 5 -3.19 13.00 -1.45
C PRO A 5 -4.13 12.68 -0.28
N GLY A 6 -3.57 12.77 0.93
CA GLY A 6 -4.35 12.74 2.15
C GLY A 6 -5.06 14.07 2.42
N PHE A 7 -5.44 14.30 3.67
CA PHE A 7 -6.17 15.50 4.11
C PHE A 7 -5.53 16.83 3.65
N ALA A 8 -4.20 16.92 3.69
CA ALA A 8 -3.46 18.14 3.31
C ALA A 8 -3.41 18.42 1.81
N GLY A 9 -3.87 17.50 0.95
CA GLY A 9 -3.89 17.72 -0.51
C GLY A 9 -2.52 17.70 -1.20
N ILE A 10 -1.44 17.42 -0.46
CA ILE A 10 -0.06 17.42 -0.98
C ILE A 10 0.36 16.00 -1.39
N PRO A 11 1.00 15.81 -2.57
CA PRO A 11 1.51 14.52 -2.98
C PRO A 11 2.68 14.05 -2.09
N ASN A 12 2.75 12.75 -1.81
CA ASN A 12 3.84 12.16 -1.02
C ASN A 12 5.00 11.72 -1.94
N PRO A 13 6.19 12.34 -1.86
CA PRO A 13 7.33 11.99 -2.72
C PRO A 13 7.84 10.57 -2.47
N LEU A 14 7.59 9.97 -1.30
CA LEU A 14 8.03 8.61 -0.98
C LEU A 14 7.33 7.55 -1.80
N PHE A 15 6.15 7.84 -2.39
CA PHE A 15 5.46 6.88 -3.24
C PHE A 15 6.15 6.62 -4.59
N ALA A 16 7.10 7.48 -4.98
CA ALA A 16 7.88 7.36 -6.21
C ALA A 16 9.35 7.02 -5.95
N ALA A 17 9.72 6.71 -4.70
CA ALA A 17 11.09 6.35 -4.37
C ALA A 17 11.44 4.95 -4.90
N ASP A 18 12.66 4.76 -5.41
CA ASP A 18 13.10 3.50 -6.01
C ASP A 18 13.04 2.29 -5.05
N ASN A 19 13.14 2.55 -3.75
CA ASN A 19 13.08 1.54 -2.69
C ASN A 19 11.67 1.36 -2.10
N ALA A 20 10.65 1.97 -2.70
CA ALA A 20 9.27 1.88 -2.25
C ALA A 20 8.42 1.12 -3.27
N LEU A 21 7.68 0.12 -2.80
CA LEU A 21 6.69 -0.61 -3.59
C LEU A 21 5.28 -0.30 -3.10
N MET A 22 4.38 -0.02 -4.03
CA MET A 22 2.98 0.31 -3.73
C MET A 22 2.10 -0.92 -3.88
N LEU A 23 1.47 -1.35 -2.78
CA LEU A 23 0.47 -2.41 -2.79
C LEU A 23 -0.94 -1.82 -2.94
N TYR A 24 -1.49 -1.88 -4.15
CA TYR A 24 -2.82 -1.34 -4.44
C TYR A 24 -3.93 -2.33 -4.05
N GLY A 25 -4.78 -1.95 -3.10
CA GLY A 25 -5.95 -2.74 -2.74
C GLY A 25 -6.85 -2.06 -1.72
N ASP A 26 -7.86 -2.78 -1.25
CA ASP A 26 -8.50 -2.45 0.02
C ASP A 26 -7.53 -2.83 1.16
N GLY A 27 -7.45 -1.98 2.18
CA GLY A 27 -6.47 -2.14 3.26
C GLY A 27 -6.71 -3.39 4.11
N GLN A 28 -7.97 -3.71 4.42
CA GLN A 28 -8.29 -4.90 5.21
C GLN A 28 -7.99 -6.17 4.41
N LYS A 29 -8.44 -6.21 3.15
CA LYS A 29 -8.23 -7.37 2.29
C LYS A 29 -6.73 -7.64 2.07
N ALA A 30 -5.96 -6.60 1.75
CA ALA A 30 -4.52 -6.75 1.50
C ALA A 30 -3.77 -7.33 2.71
N VAL A 31 -4.12 -6.91 3.93
CA VAL A 31 -3.52 -7.46 5.15
C VAL A 31 -3.88 -8.93 5.35
N LEU A 32 -5.16 -9.30 5.14
CA LEU A 32 -5.59 -10.70 5.26
C LEU A 32 -4.90 -11.61 4.24
N ASP A 33 -4.75 -11.14 3.00
CA ASP A 33 -4.08 -11.89 1.93
C ASP A 33 -2.59 -12.15 2.28
N ILE A 34 -1.89 -11.16 2.85
CA ILE A 34 -0.51 -11.31 3.33
C ILE A 34 -0.43 -12.36 4.46
N VAL A 35 -1.34 -12.28 5.44
CA VAL A 35 -1.36 -13.23 6.57
C VAL A 35 -1.58 -14.65 6.10
N ASN A 36 -2.47 -14.86 5.12
CA ASN A 36 -2.72 -16.19 4.57
C ASN A 36 -1.51 -16.73 3.79
N ALA A 37 -0.89 -15.90 2.93
CA ALA A 37 0.31 -16.30 2.19
C ALA A 37 1.46 -16.73 3.11
N LEU A 38 1.64 -16.04 4.24
CA LEU A 38 2.66 -16.40 5.24
C LEU A 38 2.36 -17.71 5.97
N LYS A 39 1.09 -18.09 6.13
CA LYS A 39 0.71 -19.38 6.74
C LYS A 39 0.87 -20.56 5.80
N GLU A 40 0.84 -20.32 4.50
CA GLU A 40 1.05 -21.32 3.45
C GLU A 40 2.55 -21.51 3.12
N SER A 41 3.43 -20.69 3.73
CA SER A 41 4.89 -20.73 3.55
C SER A 41 5.59 -21.73 4.47
#